data_AF-V7D8A5-F1
#
_entry.id   AF-V7D8A5-F1
#
_cell.length_a   1.000
_cell.length_b   1.000
_cell.length_c   1.000
_cell.angle_alpha   90.00
_cell.angle_beta   90.00
_cell.angle_gamma   90.00
#
_symmetry.space_group_name_H-M   'P 1'
#
loop_
_entity.id
_entity.type
_entity.pdbx_description
1 polymer ?
#
loop_
_entity_poly.entity_id
_entity_poly.type
_entity_poly.pdbx_seq_one_letter_code
_entity_poly.pdbx_strand_id
1 'polypeptide(L)'
;MMISGTLHCEGFGFMASQGSIPSYNESIPCPACNTILWLANAKNQASAPMGAGSDMPTEQIWLEALRVAHRENPGGVHAALEAVGEVQVRVQAQEQTALVVRTYNSPSQFGEAVLDDAAVDAIALNMKVKMARNRAKGRSGWNDETTCTADFLSTELREHVAKGDPLDVAIYAMMLHLRGETISAPACSTHLPTENDPA
;
A
#
# COMPACT_ATOMS: atom_id res chain seq x y z
N MET A 1 17.49 -17.78 -16.92
CA MET A 1 17.10 -19.10 -16.37
C MET A 1 16.11 -18.83 -15.25
N MET A 2 14.80 -18.98 -15.52
CA MET A 2 13.75 -18.71 -14.54
C MET A 2 13.59 -19.93 -13.63
N ILE A 3 14.03 -19.83 -12.38
CA ILE A 3 13.61 -20.78 -11.35
C ILE A 3 12.35 -20.19 -10.73
N SER A 4 11.20 -20.51 -11.34
CA SER A 4 9.88 -20.22 -10.81
C SER A 4 9.56 -21.26 -9.73
N GLY A 5 10.19 -21.09 -8.56
CA GLY A 5 9.82 -21.79 -7.34
C GLY A 5 9.17 -20.77 -6.42
N THR A 6 7.91 -20.99 -6.04
CA THR A 6 7.28 -20.18 -4.99
C THR A 6 8.09 -20.33 -3.71
N LEU A 7 8.62 -19.22 -3.21
CA LEU A 7 9.31 -19.19 -1.92
C LEU A 7 8.27 -19.25 -0.81
N HIS A 8 8.41 -20.20 0.13
CA HIS A 8 7.54 -20.33 1.29
C HIS A 8 8.39 -20.48 2.57
N CYS A 9 7.77 -20.18 3.71
CA CYS A 9 8.41 -20.36 5.02
C CYS A 9 7.83 -21.60 5.71
N GLU A 10 8.70 -22.50 6.17
CA GLU A 10 8.32 -23.72 6.90
C GLU A 10 8.41 -23.56 8.43
N GLY A 11 8.47 -22.30 8.92
CA GLY A 11 8.50 -21.98 10.36
C GLY A 11 9.90 -21.77 10.94
N PHE A 12 10.95 -21.81 10.12
CA PHE A 12 12.34 -21.64 10.57
C PHE A 12 12.88 -20.20 10.45
N GLY A 13 12.03 -19.21 10.14
CA GLY A 13 12.44 -17.81 10.08
C GLY A 13 12.98 -17.33 8.74
N PHE A 14 13.04 -18.20 7.72
CA PHE A 14 13.56 -17.88 6.39
C PHE A 14 12.68 -18.48 5.29
N MET A 15 12.64 -17.81 4.15
CA MET A 15 11.98 -18.27 2.95
C MET A 15 12.91 -19.23 2.19
N ALA A 16 12.37 -20.36 1.75
CA ALA A 16 13.08 -21.36 0.97
C ALA A 16 12.23 -21.77 -0.25
N SER A 17 12.88 -22.29 -1.28
CA SER A 17 12.17 -23.02 -2.34
C SER A 17 11.91 -24.45 -1.87
N GLN A 18 10.82 -25.08 -2.31
CA GLN A 18 10.52 -26.47 -1.94
C GLN A 18 11.71 -27.40 -2.21
N GLY A 19 12.20 -28.05 -1.15
CA GLY A 19 13.29 -29.02 -1.22
C GLY A 19 14.70 -28.45 -1.28
N SER A 20 14.89 -27.13 -1.10
CA SER A 20 16.22 -26.51 -1.02
C SER A 20 16.51 -25.97 0.38
N ILE A 21 17.74 -26.18 0.86
CA ILE A 21 18.26 -25.44 2.02
C ILE A 21 18.92 -24.19 1.45
N PRO A 22 18.41 -22.97 1.71
CA PRO A 22 19.01 -21.76 1.19
C PRO A 22 20.44 -21.62 1.73
N SER A 23 21.37 -21.22 0.86
CA SER A 23 22.71 -20.82 1.28
C SER A 23 22.61 -19.64 2.26
N TYR A 24 23.54 -19.53 3.20
CA TYR A 24 23.57 -18.43 4.18
C TYR A 24 23.52 -17.04 3.49
N ASN A 25 24.19 -16.89 2.34
CA ASN A 25 24.22 -15.64 1.58
C ASN A 25 22.97 -15.37 0.72
N GLU A 26 22.08 -16.34 0.57
CA GLU A 26 20.86 -16.26 -0.24
C GLU A 26 19.59 -16.40 0.62
N SER A 27 19.76 -16.43 1.95
CA SER A 27 18.67 -16.63 2.89
C SER A 27 17.83 -15.37 3.02
N ILE A 28 16.61 -15.41 2.48
CA ILE A 28 15.63 -14.33 2.60
C ILE A 28 14.88 -14.52 3.93
N PRO A 29 14.94 -13.57 4.88
CA PRO A 29 14.20 -13.70 6.13
C PRO A 29 12.69 -13.82 5.87
N CYS A 30 11.96 -14.54 6.70
CA CYS A 30 10.51 -14.59 6.57
C CYS A 30 9.87 -13.32 7.16
N PRO A 31 9.03 -12.59 6.42
CA PRO A 31 8.35 -11.40 6.94
C PRO A 31 7.35 -11.70 8.06
N ALA A 32 6.82 -12.93 8.13
CA ALA A 32 5.84 -13.33 9.15
C ALA A 32 6.49 -13.71 10.49
N CYS A 33 7.50 -14.60 10.47
CA CYS A 33 8.08 -15.16 11.70
C CYS A 33 9.47 -14.62 12.06
N ASN A 34 10.11 -13.86 11.16
CA ASN A 34 11.39 -13.19 11.41
C ASN A 34 11.37 -11.73 10.90
N THR A 35 10.29 -11.02 11.25
CA THR A 35 10.01 -9.66 10.79
C THR A 35 11.12 -8.67 11.11
N ILE A 36 11.81 -8.84 12.26
CA ILE A 36 12.96 -8.00 12.65
C ILE A 36 14.08 -8.12 11.62
N LEU A 37 14.50 -9.35 11.29
CA LEU A 37 15.59 -9.56 10.33
C LEU A 37 15.16 -9.19 8.91
N TRP A 38 13.89 -9.42 8.55
CA TRP A 38 13.32 -8.97 7.28
C TRP A 38 13.46 -7.45 7.09
N LEU A 39 13.00 -6.68 8.07
CA LEU A 39 13.09 -5.22 8.03
C LEU A 39 14.53 -4.72 8.16
N ALA A 40 15.37 -5.34 8.99
CA ALA A 40 16.79 -4.99 9.10
C ALA A 40 17.54 -5.22 7.77
N ASN A 41 17.23 -6.30 7.06
CA ASN A 41 17.77 -6.56 5.72
C ASN A 41 17.32 -5.49 4.72
N ALA A 42 16.03 -5.12 4.73
CA ALA A 42 15.49 -4.04 3.89
C ALA A 42 16.14 -2.68 4.19
N LYS A 43 16.35 -2.34 5.47
CA LYS A 43 17.08 -1.15 5.90
C LYS A 43 18.49 -1.12 5.29
N ASN A 44 19.24 -2.22 5.39
CA ASN A 44 20.59 -2.29 4.84
C ASN A 44 20.61 -2.09 3.32
N GLN A 45 19.66 -2.68 2.60
CA GLN A 45 19.52 -2.52 1.15
C GLN A 45 19.11 -1.09 0.77
N ALA A 46 18.16 -0.49 1.48
CA ALA A 46 17.67 0.86 1.22
C ALA A 46 18.71 1.96 1.56
N SER A 47 19.59 1.69 2.52
CA SER A 47 20.68 2.60 2.90
C SER A 47 21.95 2.43 2.06
N ALA A 48 22.03 1.39 1.22
CA ALA A 48 23.17 1.13 0.34
C ALA A 48 23.36 2.26 -0.70
N PRO A 49 24.61 2.54 -1.13
CA PRO A 49 24.85 3.51 -2.20
C PRO A 49 24.21 3.04 -3.52
N MET A 50 23.66 4.00 -4.29
CA MET A 50 23.11 3.74 -5.62
C MET A 50 24.19 3.11 -6.51
N GLY A 51 23.96 1.88 -7.00
CA GLY A 51 24.93 1.09 -7.78
C GLY A 51 25.10 -0.35 -7.31
N ALA A 52 24.56 -0.72 -6.15
CA ALA A 52 24.58 -2.10 -5.64
C ALA A 52 23.47 -2.98 -6.29
N GLY A 53 23.53 -3.19 -7.61
CA GLY A 53 22.87 -4.31 -8.30
C GLY A 53 21.33 -4.43 -8.23
N SER A 54 20.60 -3.44 -7.73
CA SER A 54 19.13 -3.42 -7.70
C SER A 54 18.59 -2.48 -8.77
N ASP A 55 17.76 -3.01 -9.68
CA ASP A 55 16.99 -2.22 -10.65
C ASP A 55 15.90 -1.35 -9.98
N MET A 56 15.56 -1.64 -8.72
CA MET A 56 14.54 -0.92 -7.95
C MET A 56 15.11 0.30 -7.20
N PRO A 57 14.38 1.43 -7.13
CA PRO A 57 14.73 2.58 -6.29
C PRO A 57 14.90 2.18 -4.82
N THR A 58 15.94 2.71 -4.17
CA THR A 58 16.30 2.45 -2.76
C THR A 58 15.16 2.67 -1.78
N GLU A 59 14.33 3.70 -2.00
CA GLU A 59 13.16 3.99 -1.17
C GLU A 59 12.04 2.95 -1.33
N GLN A 60 11.86 2.45 -2.54
CA GLN A 60 10.82 1.46 -2.82
C GLN A 60 11.13 0.13 -2.13
N ILE A 61 12.41 -0.21 -1.93
CA ILE A 61 12.83 -1.39 -1.16
C ILE A 61 12.28 -1.32 0.27
N TRP A 62 12.48 -0.19 0.95
CA TRP A 62 12.01 0.00 2.33
C TRP A 62 10.47 0.00 2.41
N LEU A 63 9.81 0.77 1.54
CA LEU A 63 8.34 0.89 1.56
C LEU A 63 7.64 -0.44 1.23
N GLU A 64 8.19 -1.23 0.32
CA GLU A 64 7.63 -2.55 0.00
C GLU A 64 7.86 -3.54 1.16
N ALA A 65 9.05 -3.54 1.77
CA ALA A 65 9.30 -4.37 2.93
C ALA A 65 8.36 -4.05 4.10
N LEU A 66 8.05 -2.76 4.33
CA LEU A 66 7.06 -2.32 5.31
C LEU A 66 5.66 -2.86 4.98
N ARG A 67 5.20 -2.72 3.73
CA ARG A 67 3.89 -3.26 3.32
C ARG A 67 3.79 -4.76 3.55
N VAL A 68 4.82 -5.51 3.19
CA VAL A 68 4.86 -6.96 3.42
C VAL A 68 4.86 -7.27 4.92
N ALA A 69 5.63 -6.57 5.74
CA ALA A 69 5.65 -6.78 7.19
C ALA A 69 4.29 -6.52 7.85
N HIS A 70 3.60 -5.42 7.50
CA HIS A 70 2.26 -5.13 8.02
C HIS A 70 1.22 -6.16 7.58
N ARG A 71 1.35 -6.72 6.38
CA ARG A 71 0.45 -7.78 5.87
C ARG A 71 0.68 -9.11 6.58
N GLU A 72 1.94 -9.54 6.68
CA GLU A 72 2.31 -10.88 7.11
C GLU A 72 2.45 -11.01 8.63
N ASN A 73 2.75 -9.92 9.34
CA ASN A 73 2.84 -9.90 10.81
C ASN A 73 2.26 -8.60 11.40
N PRO A 74 0.94 -8.35 11.26
CA PRO A 74 0.31 -7.12 11.76
C PRO A 74 0.45 -6.93 13.27
N GLY A 75 0.56 -8.00 14.07
CA GLY A 75 0.67 -7.92 15.52
C GLY A 75 2.10 -7.71 16.04
N GLY A 76 3.12 -8.04 15.25
CA GLY A 76 4.53 -7.95 15.65
C GLY A 76 5.34 -6.89 14.92
N VAL A 77 4.79 -6.27 13.87
CA VAL A 77 5.51 -5.30 13.03
C VAL A 77 5.97 -4.06 13.81
N HIS A 78 5.17 -3.52 14.74
CA HIS A 78 5.57 -2.35 15.55
C HIS A 78 6.77 -2.65 16.44
N ALA A 79 6.75 -3.75 17.18
CA ALA A 79 7.89 -4.17 17.99
C ALA A 79 9.14 -4.44 17.12
N ALA A 80 8.94 -4.96 15.91
CA ALA A 80 10.03 -5.15 14.96
C ALA A 80 10.62 -3.82 14.47
N LEU A 81 9.77 -2.82 14.19
CA LEU A 81 10.20 -1.48 13.82
C LEU A 81 10.97 -0.80 14.95
N GLU A 82 10.50 -0.89 16.19
CA GLU A 82 11.24 -0.38 17.35
C GLU A 82 12.65 -1.01 17.44
N ALA A 83 12.77 -2.32 17.21
CA ALA A 83 14.05 -3.02 17.23
C ALA A 83 14.97 -2.64 16.06
N VAL A 84 14.42 -2.38 14.87
CA VAL A 84 15.18 -1.96 13.68
C VAL A 84 15.68 -0.52 13.80
N GLY A 85 14.91 0.32 14.49
CA GLY A 85 15.20 1.75 14.70
C GLY A 85 15.19 2.57 13.40
N GLU A 86 15.76 3.76 13.48
CA GLU A 86 15.74 4.76 12.39
C GLU A 86 16.30 4.20 11.07
N VAL A 87 15.62 4.49 9.96
CA VAL A 87 16.02 4.10 8.59
C VAL A 87 16.26 5.33 7.74
N GLN A 88 17.47 5.49 7.26
CA GLN A 88 17.87 6.58 6.38
C GLN A 88 17.99 6.08 4.95
N VAL A 89 17.16 6.65 4.06
CA VAL A 89 17.10 6.30 2.66
C VAL A 89 17.56 7.47 1.82
N ARG A 90 18.46 7.19 0.88
CA ARG A 90 18.95 8.16 -0.10
C ARG A 90 18.03 8.17 -1.31
N VAL A 91 17.42 9.31 -1.62
CA VAL A 91 16.46 9.46 -2.73
C VAL A 91 16.93 10.58 -3.66
N GLN A 92 16.78 10.38 -4.96
CA GLN A 92 16.97 11.47 -5.93
C GLN A 92 15.80 12.43 -5.84
N ALA A 93 16.08 13.72 -5.63
CA ALA A 93 15.04 14.74 -5.68
C ALA A 93 14.54 14.88 -7.13
N GLN A 94 13.22 14.90 -7.33
CA GLN A 94 12.60 14.98 -8.67
C GLN A 94 13.01 16.23 -9.46
N GLU A 95 13.52 17.27 -8.80
CA GLU A 95 13.82 18.57 -9.40
C GLU A 95 15.30 18.99 -9.31
N GLN A 96 16.15 18.22 -8.61
CA GLN A 96 17.55 18.59 -8.37
C GLN A 96 18.46 17.36 -8.50
N THR A 97 19.66 17.56 -9.05
CA THR A 97 20.75 16.56 -9.05
C THR A 97 21.27 16.22 -7.64
N ALA A 98 20.72 16.86 -6.60
CA ALA A 98 21.06 16.62 -5.22
C ALA A 98 20.32 15.39 -4.65
N LEU A 99 21.08 14.59 -3.92
CA LEU A 99 20.56 13.43 -3.21
C LEU A 99 20.04 13.88 -1.84
N VAL A 100 18.77 13.57 -1.54
CA VAL A 100 18.11 13.89 -0.28
C VAL A 100 18.06 12.64 0.60
N VAL A 101 18.32 12.79 1.89
CA VAL A 101 18.13 11.72 2.87
C VAL A 101 16.73 11.85 3.46
N ARG A 102 15.93 10.80 3.31
CA ARG A 102 14.65 10.65 4.01
C ARG A 102 14.84 9.75 5.22
N THR A 103 14.22 10.15 6.32
CA THR A 103 14.30 9.45 7.60
C THR A 103 12.95 8.82 7.93
N TYR A 104 12.95 7.51 8.08
CA TYR A 104 11.81 6.69 8.45
C TYR A 104 12.01 6.10 9.83
N ASN A 105 10.92 5.80 10.54
CA ASN A 105 10.95 5.09 11.81
C ASN A 105 11.87 5.75 12.85
N SER A 106 11.95 7.09 12.81
CA SER A 106 12.75 7.83 13.80
C SER A 106 12.00 7.82 15.14
N PRO A 107 12.69 7.67 16.28
CA PRO A 107 12.04 7.74 17.60
C PRO A 107 11.24 9.04 17.81
N SER A 108 11.66 10.13 17.15
CA SER A 108 10.95 11.42 17.17
C SER A 108 9.57 11.39 16.50
N GLN A 109 9.31 10.41 15.63
CA GLN A 109 8.05 10.26 14.88
C GLN A 109 7.09 9.26 15.56
N PHE A 110 7.51 8.52 16.59
CA PHE A 110 6.70 7.46 17.20
C PHE A 110 5.37 7.97 17.76
N GLY A 111 5.35 9.18 18.34
CA GLY A 111 4.11 9.78 18.84
C GLY A 111 3.09 10.04 17.72
N GLU A 112 3.53 10.62 16.61
CA GLU A 112 2.68 10.88 15.43
C GLU A 112 2.22 9.56 14.80
N ALA A 113 3.12 8.57 14.65
CA ALA A 113 2.78 7.27 14.10
C ALA A 113 1.67 6.57 14.89
N VAL A 114 1.70 6.62 16.23
CA VAL A 114 0.64 6.07 17.09
C VAL A 114 -0.70 6.77 16.86
N LEU A 115 -0.70 8.10 16.65
CA LEU A 115 -1.90 8.87 16.36
C LEU A 115 -2.47 8.53 14.97
N ASP A 116 -1.61 8.46 13.96
CA ASP A 116 -1.97 8.09 12.60
C ASP A 116 -2.57 6.69 12.54
N ASP A 117 -1.92 5.71 13.18
CA ASP A 117 -2.41 4.32 13.24
C ASP A 117 -3.78 4.24 13.93
N ALA A 118 -3.95 4.94 15.05
CA ALA A 118 -5.24 4.99 15.74
C ALA A 118 -6.35 5.62 14.88
N ALA A 119 -6.03 6.64 14.08
CA ALA A 119 -6.96 7.26 13.15
C ALA A 119 -7.35 6.31 12.00
N VAL A 120 -6.38 5.58 11.44
CA VAL A 120 -6.60 4.54 10.42
C VAL A 120 -7.49 3.42 10.96
N ASP A 121 -7.24 2.95 12.18
CA ASP A 121 -8.06 1.92 12.82
C ASP A 121 -9.51 2.40 13.06
N ALA A 122 -9.67 3.64 13.52
CA ALA A 122 -10.98 4.23 13.75
C ALA A 122 -11.80 4.34 12.46
N ILE A 123 -11.20 4.83 11.36
CA ILE A 123 -11.92 4.92 10.09
C ILE A 123 -12.20 3.52 9.51
N ALA A 124 -11.26 2.57 9.61
CA ALA A 124 -11.46 1.20 9.17
C ALA A 124 -12.63 0.53 9.91
N LEU A 125 -12.75 0.74 11.22
CA LEU A 125 -13.89 0.26 12.01
C LEU A 125 -15.22 0.85 11.51
N ASN A 126 -15.27 2.17 11.31
CA ASN A 126 -16.46 2.84 10.81
C ASN A 126 -16.86 2.37 9.41
N MET A 127 -15.88 2.14 8.52
CA MET A 127 -16.11 1.57 7.19
C MET A 127 -16.69 0.17 7.29
N LYS A 128 -16.14 -0.71 8.14
CA LYS A 128 -16.65 -2.09 8.36
C LYS A 128 -18.13 -2.07 8.81
N VAL A 129 -18.48 -1.20 9.76
CA VAL A 129 -19.86 -1.04 10.26
C VAL A 129 -20.79 -0.53 9.15
N LYS A 130 -20.39 0.52 8.42
CA LYS A 130 -21.21 1.08 7.32
C LYS A 130 -21.40 0.07 6.19
N MET A 131 -20.35 -0.65 5.81
CA MET A 131 -20.43 -1.70 4.79
C MET A 131 -21.33 -2.87 5.24
N ALA A 132 -21.35 -3.23 6.53
CA ALA A 132 -22.30 -4.21 7.05
C ALA A 132 -23.75 -3.75 6.88
N ARG A 133 -24.04 -2.47 7.18
CA ARG A 133 -25.35 -1.86 6.95
C ARG A 133 -25.72 -1.82 5.46
N ASN A 134 -24.75 -1.55 4.58
CA ASN A 134 -24.97 -1.55 3.13
C ASN A 134 -25.30 -2.95 2.60
N ARG A 135 -24.60 -3.99 3.07
CA ARG A 135 -24.94 -5.39 2.74
C ARG A 135 -26.37 -5.76 3.18
N ALA A 136 -26.79 -5.32 4.36
CA ALA A 136 -28.17 -5.52 4.83
C ALA A 136 -29.23 -4.82 3.95
N LYS A 137 -28.84 -3.78 3.19
CA LYS A 137 -29.68 -3.10 2.19
C LYS A 137 -29.60 -3.72 0.80
N GLY A 138 -28.93 -4.87 0.64
CA GLY A 138 -28.71 -5.51 -0.66
C GLY A 138 -27.61 -4.87 -1.51
N ARG A 139 -26.76 -4.01 -0.93
CA ARG A 139 -25.61 -3.41 -1.62
C ARG A 139 -24.36 -4.26 -1.36
N SER A 140 -23.98 -5.07 -2.33
CA SER A 140 -22.80 -5.96 -2.32
C SER A 140 -22.20 -6.09 -3.72
N GLY A 141 -21.08 -6.81 -3.87
CA GLY A 141 -20.52 -7.14 -5.19
C GLY A 141 -19.60 -6.08 -5.80
N TRP A 142 -19.16 -5.09 -5.02
CA TRP A 142 -18.23 -4.05 -5.50
C TRP A 142 -16.92 -4.60 -6.10
N ASN A 143 -16.53 -5.81 -5.72
CA ASN A 143 -15.32 -6.49 -6.16
C ASN A 143 -15.48 -7.23 -7.50
N ASP A 144 -16.68 -7.25 -8.07
CA ASP A 144 -16.95 -7.80 -9.39
C ASP A 144 -17.05 -6.67 -10.42
N GLU A 145 -16.03 -6.57 -11.27
CA GLU A 145 -15.90 -5.51 -12.27
C GLU A 145 -16.99 -5.56 -13.35
N THR A 146 -17.60 -6.74 -13.56
CA THR A 146 -18.65 -6.93 -14.57
C THR A 146 -19.99 -6.36 -14.15
N THR A 147 -20.28 -6.39 -12.84
CA THR A 147 -21.53 -5.89 -12.27
C THR A 147 -21.38 -4.51 -11.62
N CYS A 148 -20.16 -4.13 -11.26
CA CYS A 148 -19.83 -2.84 -10.66
C CYS A 148 -18.59 -2.25 -11.37
N THR A 149 -18.81 -1.35 -12.34
CA THR A 149 -17.70 -0.79 -13.13
C THR A 149 -16.92 0.30 -12.38
N ALA A 150 -15.67 0.54 -12.80
CA ALA A 150 -14.84 1.64 -12.30
C ALA A 150 -15.54 3.01 -12.47
N ASP A 151 -16.25 3.21 -13.58
CA ASP A 151 -16.97 4.45 -13.88
C ASP A 151 -18.17 4.67 -12.95
N PHE A 152 -18.87 3.59 -12.58
CA PHE A 152 -19.94 3.64 -11.60
C PHE A 152 -19.38 4.05 -10.23
N LEU A 153 -18.32 3.37 -9.76
CA LEU A 153 -17.66 3.70 -8.48
C LEU A 153 -17.11 5.14 -8.48
N SER A 154 -16.52 5.59 -9.59
CA SER A 154 -16.01 6.96 -9.74
C SER A 154 -17.11 8.01 -9.71
N THR A 155 -18.29 7.69 -10.23
CA THR A 155 -19.46 8.58 -10.18
C THR A 155 -20.00 8.68 -8.75
N GLU A 156 -20.20 7.54 -8.08
CA GLU A 156 -20.60 7.49 -6.67
C GLU A 156 -19.62 8.25 -5.76
N LEU A 157 -18.31 8.06 -5.97
CA LEU A 157 -17.28 8.77 -5.24
C LEU A 157 -17.43 10.29 -5.37
N ARG A 158 -17.56 10.80 -6.60
CA ARG A 158 -17.73 12.24 -6.86
C ARG A 158 -19.02 12.79 -6.24
N GLU A 159 -20.11 12.02 -6.30
CA GLU A 159 -21.35 12.42 -5.65
C GLU A 159 -21.21 12.52 -4.12
N HIS A 160 -20.52 11.59 -3.48
CA HIS A 160 -20.30 11.61 -2.03
C HIS A 160 -19.33 12.71 -1.60
N VAL A 161 -18.36 13.08 -2.45
CA VAL A 161 -17.57 14.30 -2.27
C VAL A 161 -18.49 15.53 -2.28
N ALA A 162 -19.38 15.65 -3.26
CA ALA A 162 -20.30 16.78 -3.35
C ALA A 162 -21.30 16.86 -2.18
N LYS A 163 -21.69 15.70 -1.62
CA LYS A 163 -22.54 15.59 -0.41
C LYS A 163 -21.77 15.87 0.90
N GLY A 164 -20.44 15.90 0.86
CA GLY A 164 -19.59 16.07 2.04
C GLY A 164 -19.60 14.87 2.99
N ASP A 165 -19.74 13.64 2.48
CA ASP A 165 -19.69 12.41 3.29
C ASP A 165 -18.29 11.77 3.22
N PRO A 166 -17.36 12.08 4.16
CA PRO A 166 -15.99 11.57 4.10
C PRO A 166 -15.91 10.04 4.27
N LEU A 167 -16.89 9.42 4.93
CA LEU A 167 -16.88 7.99 5.17
C LEU A 167 -17.25 7.20 3.91
N ASP A 168 -18.26 7.64 3.15
CA ASP A 168 -18.53 7.04 1.84
C ASP A 168 -17.42 7.35 0.83
N VAL A 169 -16.83 8.55 0.88
CA VAL A 169 -15.65 8.87 0.06
C VAL A 169 -14.52 7.88 0.33
N ALA A 170 -14.19 7.59 1.59
CA ALA A 170 -13.19 6.60 1.96
C ALA A 170 -13.54 5.18 1.46
N ILE A 171 -14.82 4.77 1.55
CA ILE A 171 -15.28 3.46 1.08
C ILE A 171 -15.13 3.33 -0.43
N TYR A 172 -15.60 4.29 -1.22
CA TYR A 172 -15.50 4.22 -2.68
C TYR A 172 -14.06 4.36 -3.18
N ALA A 173 -13.25 5.21 -2.53
CA ALA A 173 -11.82 5.31 -2.83
C ALA A 173 -11.09 3.98 -2.54
N MET A 174 -11.40 3.33 -1.40
CA MET A 174 -10.87 2.00 -1.07
C MET A 174 -11.27 0.94 -2.11
N MET A 175 -12.52 0.92 -2.58
CA MET A 175 -12.99 -0.04 -3.58
C MET A 175 -12.19 0.06 -4.89
N LEU A 176 -12.01 1.28 -5.41
CA LEU A 176 -11.20 1.54 -6.61
C LEU A 176 -9.72 1.16 -6.38
N HIS A 177 -9.14 1.61 -5.27
CA HIS A 177 -7.74 1.35 -4.96
C HIS A 177 -7.41 -0.14 -4.85
N LEU A 178 -8.26 -0.92 -4.18
CA LEU A 178 -8.06 -2.37 -4.03
C LEU A 178 -8.27 -3.16 -5.34
N ARG A 179 -8.93 -2.57 -6.34
CA ARG A 179 -9.04 -3.11 -7.71
C ARG A 179 -7.90 -2.67 -8.63
N GLY A 180 -7.01 -1.79 -8.15
CA GLY A 180 -5.97 -1.19 -9.00
C GLY A 180 -6.53 -0.19 -10.02
N GLU A 181 -7.74 0.32 -9.80
CA GLU A 181 -8.42 1.26 -10.69
C GLU A 181 -8.16 2.71 -10.28
N THR A 182 -8.31 3.63 -11.23
CA THR A 182 -8.22 5.08 -10.99
C THR A 182 -9.61 5.72 -10.94
N ILE A 183 -9.67 6.95 -10.44
CA ILE A 183 -10.91 7.73 -10.46
C ILE A 183 -11.10 8.28 -11.88
N SER A 184 -12.14 7.81 -12.57
CA SER A 184 -12.52 8.31 -13.89
C SER A 184 -12.97 9.76 -13.83
N ALA A 185 -12.55 10.55 -14.80
CA ALA A 185 -13.03 11.91 -15.02
C ALA A 185 -14.56 11.90 -15.23
N PRO A 186 -15.27 12.99 -14.86
CA PRO A 186 -16.68 13.11 -15.21
C PRO A 186 -16.84 13.06 -16.73
N ALA A 187 -17.90 12.39 -17.21
CA ALA A 187 -18.19 12.39 -18.64
C ALA A 187 -18.41 13.85 -19.08
N CYS A 188 -17.54 14.35 -19.95
CA CYS A 188 -17.72 15.66 -20.55
C CYS A 188 -19.01 15.59 -21.35
N SER A 189 -20.05 16.30 -20.90
CA SER A 189 -21.26 16.46 -21.69
C SER A 189 -20.86 17.31 -22.89
N THR A 190 -20.51 16.68 -24.00
CA THR A 190 -20.45 17.35 -25.30
C THR A 190 -21.85 17.87 -25.58
N HIS A 191 -22.05 19.15 -25.28
CA HIS A 191 -23.21 19.89 -25.74
C HIS A 191 -23.11 19.90 -27.27
N LEU A 192 -23.84 19.01 -27.95
CA LEU A 192 -24.06 19.19 -29.39
C LEU A 192 -24.80 20.52 -29.55
N PRO A 193 -24.32 21.45 -30.38
CA PRO A 193 -25.12 22.61 -30.76
C PRO A 193 -26.39 22.08 -31.45
N THR A 194 -27.54 22.27 -30.83
CA THR A 194 -28.82 22.08 -31.53
C THR A 194 -28.95 23.22 -32.54
N GLU A 195 -29.28 22.85 -33.79
CA GLU A 195 -29.36 23.67 -35.01
C GLU A 195 -30.41 24.81 -34.98
N ASN A 196 -30.65 25.44 -33.84
CA ASN A 196 -31.71 26.45 -33.63
C ASN A 196 -31.23 27.71 -32.90
N ASP A 197 -29.96 28.13 -33.07
CA ASP A 197 -29.59 29.51 -32.73
C ASP A 197 -29.97 30.44 -33.88
N PRO A 198 -30.77 31.51 -33.65
CA PRO A 198 -31.16 32.45 -34.69
C PRO A 198 -29.95 33.28 -35.17
N ALA A 199 -29.94 33.54 -36.48
CA ALA A 199 -28.86 34.18 -37.26
C ALA A 199 -28.46 35.59 -36.80
#